data_AF-A0A9P0C9B8-F1
#
_entry.id   AF-A0A9P0C9B8-F1
#
_cell.length_a   1.000
_cell.length_b   1.000
_cell.length_c   1.000
_cell.angle_alpha   90.00
_cell.angle_beta   90.00
_cell.angle_gamma   90.00
#
_symmetry.space_group_name_H-M   'P 1'
#
loop_
_entity.id
_entity.type
_entity.pdbx_description
1 polymer ?
#
loop_
_entity_poly.entity_id
_entity_poly.type
_entity_poly.pdbx_seq_one_letter_code
_entity_poly.pdbx_strand_id
1 'polypeptide(L)'
;MPTYLTIYLLPTLAEPLFHCSTKLYVNQLRVLLTKRLQKELLSLIKDPPPGVLVDSEKAEQNLSIWTIYMKGADETLFAGEEFQLQFKFSPKYPFDSPEVTFIGPNIPVHPHVYSNGHICLSILTEDWSPALSVQSVCLSIISMLSSCKEKKRPSDNAFYVKTCSKNPKKTKWWYHDDTV
;
A
#
# COMPACT_ATOMS: atom_id res chain seq x y z
N MET A 1 -31.04 -22.98 -65.14
CA MET A 1 -31.61 -21.76 -64.54
C MET A 1 -32.42 -22.17 -63.32
N PRO A 2 -32.25 -21.60 -62.12
CA PRO A 2 -31.06 -21.10 -61.43
C PRO A 2 -30.74 -21.93 -60.16
N THR A 3 -29.58 -21.63 -59.60
CA THR A 3 -28.94 -22.14 -58.38
C THR A 3 -29.54 -21.55 -57.10
N TYR A 4 -29.63 -22.33 -56.01
CA TYR A 4 -29.65 -21.78 -54.65
C TYR A 4 -28.62 -22.50 -53.78
N LEU A 5 -27.81 -21.67 -53.14
CA LEU A 5 -26.57 -21.93 -52.43
C LEU A 5 -26.91 -22.25 -50.96
N THR A 6 -26.55 -23.43 -50.46
CA THR A 6 -26.62 -23.72 -49.01
C THR A 6 -25.24 -23.50 -48.42
N ILE A 7 -25.08 -22.40 -47.66
CA ILE A 7 -23.86 -22.08 -46.92
C ILE A 7 -23.92 -22.85 -45.60
N TYR A 8 -23.07 -23.88 -45.45
CA TYR A 8 -22.78 -24.46 -44.14
C TYR A 8 -21.80 -23.54 -43.41
N LEU A 9 -22.27 -22.87 -42.35
CA LEU A 9 -21.41 -22.24 -41.35
C LEU A 9 -20.67 -23.33 -40.57
N LEU A 10 -19.36 -23.41 -40.75
CA LEU A 10 -18.46 -24.15 -39.86
C LEU A 10 -18.52 -23.52 -38.45
N PRO A 11 -18.67 -24.32 -37.37
CA PRO A 11 -18.46 -23.80 -36.04
C PRO A 11 -16.97 -23.47 -35.88
N THR A 12 -16.71 -22.21 -35.56
CA THR A 12 -15.38 -21.67 -35.27
C THR A 12 -14.77 -22.39 -34.07
N LEU A 13 -13.83 -23.32 -34.33
CA LEU A 13 -12.91 -23.86 -33.34
C LEU A 13 -11.85 -22.79 -32.99
N ALA A 14 -12.20 -21.84 -32.14
CA ALA A 14 -11.28 -20.78 -31.71
C ALA A 14 -11.40 -20.38 -30.23
N GLU A 15 -11.80 -21.29 -29.32
CA GLU A 15 -11.87 -20.99 -27.88
C GLU A 15 -11.32 -22.08 -26.93
N PRO A 16 -10.04 -22.48 -27.06
CA PRO A 16 -9.35 -22.97 -25.85
C PRO A 16 -7.98 -22.31 -25.56
N LEU A 17 -7.37 -21.60 -26.51
CA LEU A 17 -5.98 -21.12 -26.37
C LEU A 17 -5.84 -19.81 -25.56
N PHE A 18 -6.83 -18.91 -25.60
CA PHE A 18 -6.78 -17.64 -24.85
C PHE A 18 -6.95 -17.80 -23.33
N HIS A 19 -7.73 -18.79 -22.89
CA HIS A 19 -8.02 -19.02 -21.46
C HIS A 19 -6.88 -19.69 -20.71
N CYS A 20 -6.04 -20.48 -21.40
CA CYS A 20 -4.87 -21.14 -20.80
C CYS A 20 -3.74 -20.13 -20.54
N SER A 21 -3.48 -19.24 -21.51
CA SER A 21 -2.41 -18.23 -21.44
C SER A 21 -2.62 -17.20 -20.30
N THR A 22 -3.86 -16.75 -20.10
CA THR A 22 -4.19 -15.81 -19.01
C THR A 22 -4.05 -16.43 -17.62
N LYS A 23 -4.42 -17.70 -17.44
CA LYS A 23 -4.21 -18.43 -16.17
C LYS A 23 -2.72 -18.63 -15.85
N LEU A 24 -1.90 -18.97 -16.85
CA LEU A 24 -0.45 -19.11 -16.69
C LEU A 24 0.20 -17.78 -16.26
N TYR A 25 -0.15 -16.67 -16.92
CA TYR A 25 0.35 -15.34 -16.58
C TYR A 25 -0.04 -14.89 -15.17
N VAL A 26 -1.31 -15.08 -14.78
CA VAL A 26 -1.80 -14.75 -13.43
C VAL A 26 -1.08 -15.58 -12.36
N ASN A 27 -0.83 -16.86 -12.61
CA ASN A 27 -0.08 -17.71 -11.68
C ASN A 27 1.37 -17.26 -11.57
N GLN A 28 2.02 -16.89 -12.68
CA GLN A 28 3.38 -16.36 -12.66
C GLN A 28 3.48 -15.04 -11.88
N LEU A 29 2.54 -14.11 -12.08
CA LEU A 29 2.46 -12.87 -11.31
C LEU A 29 2.29 -13.12 -9.81
N ARG A 30 1.45 -14.08 -9.42
CA ARG A 30 1.29 -14.48 -8.01
C ARG A 30 2.59 -15.01 -7.39
N VAL A 31 3.34 -15.82 -8.13
CA VAL A 31 4.63 -16.35 -7.67
C VAL A 31 5.64 -15.22 -7.47
N LEU A 32 5.71 -14.26 -8.40
CA LEU A 32 6.62 -13.10 -8.29
C LEU A 32 6.25 -12.20 -7.11
N LEU A 33 4.96 -11.90 -6.93
CA LEU A 33 4.44 -11.14 -5.79
C LEU A 33 4.80 -11.83 -4.46
N THR A 34 4.55 -13.12 -4.36
CA THR A 34 4.82 -13.90 -3.14
C THR A 34 6.30 -13.87 -2.79
N LYS A 35 7.18 -14.11 -3.78
CA LYS A 35 8.64 -14.04 -3.60
C LYS A 35 9.09 -12.64 -3.16
N ARG A 36 8.51 -11.59 -3.74
CA ARG A 36 8.81 -10.20 -3.39
C ARG A 36 8.43 -9.91 -1.93
N LEU A 37 7.21 -10.24 -1.53
CA LEU A 37 6.71 -10.01 -0.16
C LEU A 37 7.47 -10.84 0.88
N GLN A 38 7.76 -12.12 0.60
CA GLN A 38 8.57 -12.95 1.49
C GLN A 38 9.97 -12.39 1.68
N LYS A 39 10.62 -11.92 0.60
CA LYS A 39 11.93 -11.28 0.69
C LYS A 39 11.90 -10.03 1.57
N GLU A 40 10.88 -9.20 1.44
CA GLU A 40 10.73 -8.00 2.26
C GLU A 40 10.40 -8.32 3.72
N LEU A 41 9.58 -9.32 3.98
CA LEU A 41 9.24 -9.75 5.34
C LEU A 41 10.50 -10.24 6.06
N LEU A 42 11.29 -11.08 5.40
CA LEU A 42 12.57 -11.55 5.93
C LEU A 42 13.55 -10.39 6.16
N SER A 43 13.61 -9.42 5.25
CA SER A 43 14.43 -8.22 5.42
C SER A 43 14.01 -7.42 6.65
N LEU A 44 12.70 -7.21 6.82
CA LEU A 44 12.13 -6.44 7.92
C LEU A 44 12.31 -7.14 9.28
N ILE A 45 12.24 -8.47 9.32
CA ILE A 45 12.52 -9.26 10.53
C ILE A 45 14.01 -9.23 10.87
N LYS A 46 14.87 -9.39 9.86
CA LYS A 46 16.32 -9.50 10.05
C LYS A 46 16.95 -8.18 10.48
N ASP A 47 16.53 -7.08 9.87
CA ASP A 47 17.12 -5.75 10.06
C ASP A 47 16.03 -4.68 10.03
N PRO A 48 15.18 -4.60 11.08
CA PRO A 48 14.12 -3.62 11.14
C PRO A 48 14.66 -2.19 11.31
N PRO A 49 13.99 -1.17 10.73
CA PRO A 49 14.26 0.21 11.08
C PRO A 49 14.11 0.45 12.59
N PRO A 50 14.84 1.42 13.19
CA PRO A 50 14.73 1.72 14.61
C PRO A 50 13.29 1.98 15.05
N GLY A 51 12.85 1.30 16.11
CA GLY A 51 11.50 1.44 16.64
C GLY A 51 10.40 0.76 15.81
N VAL A 52 10.74 -0.01 14.78
CA VAL A 52 9.78 -0.73 13.92
C VAL A 52 9.80 -2.22 14.22
N LEU A 53 8.61 -2.82 14.35
CA LEU A 53 8.44 -4.27 14.48
C LEU A 53 7.28 -4.74 13.61
N VAL A 54 7.43 -5.87 12.94
CA VAL A 54 6.34 -6.50 12.17
C VAL A 54 5.72 -7.65 12.96
N ASP A 55 4.39 -7.77 12.90
CA ASP A 55 3.68 -8.98 13.36
C ASP A 55 3.94 -10.12 12.35
N SER A 56 5.07 -10.81 12.51
CA SER A 56 5.54 -11.84 11.58
C SER A 56 4.60 -13.03 11.52
N GLU A 57 4.02 -13.44 12.65
CA GLU A 57 3.08 -14.57 12.71
C GLU A 57 1.84 -14.30 11.85
N LYS A 58 1.24 -13.11 11.98
CA LYS A 58 0.09 -12.74 11.13
C LYS A 58 0.50 -12.53 9.68
N ALA A 59 1.67 -11.93 9.43
CA ALA A 59 2.16 -11.70 8.07
C ALA A 59 2.41 -13.01 7.31
N GLU A 60 2.91 -14.06 7.98
CA GLU A 60 3.10 -15.39 7.39
C GLU A 60 1.76 -16.08 7.06
N GLN A 61 0.73 -15.88 7.88
CA GLN A 61 -0.62 -16.39 7.62
C GLN A 61 -1.31 -15.67 6.45
N ASN A 62 -1.08 -14.36 6.30
CA ASN A 62 -1.62 -13.57 5.21
C ASN A 62 -0.62 -12.52 4.71
N LEU A 63 0.18 -12.91 3.72
CA LEU A 63 1.18 -12.02 3.12
C LEU A 63 0.60 -10.75 2.48
N SER A 64 -0.70 -10.70 2.20
CA SER A 64 -1.33 -9.53 1.57
C SER A 64 -1.63 -8.40 2.56
N ILE A 65 -1.58 -8.65 3.88
CA ILE A 65 -1.85 -7.62 4.91
C ILE A 65 -0.86 -7.77 6.05
N TRP A 66 -0.06 -6.74 6.31
CA TRP A 66 0.88 -6.72 7.44
C TRP A 66 0.46 -5.68 8.47
N THR A 67 0.69 -6.02 9.74
CA THR A 67 0.60 -5.08 10.86
C THR A 67 2.01 -4.76 11.33
N ILE A 68 2.32 -3.47 11.39
CA ILE A 68 3.62 -2.95 11.81
C ILE A 68 3.42 -2.08 13.03
N TYR A 69 4.17 -2.36 14.09
CA TYR A 69 4.28 -1.52 15.28
C TYR A 69 5.41 -0.52 15.08
N MET A 70 5.17 0.73 15.44
CA MET A 70 6.12 1.82 15.27
C MET A 70 6.16 2.67 16.54
N LYS A 71 7.35 2.80 17.13
CA LYS A 71 7.62 3.71 18.23
C LYS A 71 8.00 5.09 17.69
N GLY A 72 7.46 6.15 18.27
CA GLY A 72 7.92 7.51 17.98
C GLY A 72 9.38 7.69 18.39
N ALA A 73 10.18 8.33 17.54
CA ALA A 73 11.60 8.53 17.78
C ALA A 73 11.84 9.42 19.00
N ASP A 74 12.94 9.17 19.70
CA ASP A 74 13.38 9.99 20.82
C ASP A 74 13.67 11.43 20.36
N GLU A 75 13.57 12.39 21.27
CA GLU A 75 13.78 13.83 20.99
C GLU A 75 12.80 14.43 19.96
N THR A 76 11.66 13.78 19.72
CA THR A 76 10.57 14.28 18.87
C THR A 76 9.30 14.52 19.68
N LEU A 77 8.32 15.20 19.09
CA LEU A 77 7.01 15.39 19.70
C LEU A 77 6.27 14.08 19.99
N PHE A 78 6.65 12.98 19.32
CA PHE A 78 6.02 11.67 19.45
C PHE A 78 6.84 10.69 20.30
N ALA A 79 7.92 11.16 20.96
CA ALA A 79 8.76 10.32 21.81
C ALA A 79 7.94 9.59 22.88
N GLY A 80 8.17 8.28 23.02
CA GLY A 80 7.46 7.42 23.97
C GLY A 80 6.07 6.98 23.54
N GLU A 81 5.54 7.46 22.42
CA GLU A 81 4.28 6.98 21.86
C GLU A 81 4.50 5.74 20.98
N GLU A 82 3.50 4.87 20.94
CA GLU A 82 3.45 3.70 20.06
C GLU A 82 2.26 3.81 19.10
N PHE A 83 2.52 3.45 17.85
CA PHE A 83 1.58 3.50 16.75
C PHE A 83 1.51 2.15 16.06
N GLN A 84 0.38 1.89 15.42
CA GLN A 84 0.18 0.72 14.57
C GLN A 84 -0.10 1.16 13.15
N LEU A 85 0.56 0.52 12.19
CA LEU A 85 0.37 0.70 10.76
C LEU A 85 -0.16 -0.59 10.17
N GLN A 86 -1.11 -0.47 9.25
CA GLN A 86 -1.54 -1.56 8.39
C GLN A 86 -1.03 -1.32 6.97
N PHE A 87 -0.33 -2.31 6.44
CA PHE A 87 0.06 -2.36 5.04
C PHE A 87 -0.86 -3.36 4.34
N LYS A 88 -1.56 -2.95 3.28
CA LYS A 88 -2.26 -3.86 2.38
C LYS A 88 -1.62 -3.86 1.00
N PHE A 89 -1.26 -5.04 0.51
CA PHE A 89 -0.63 -5.21 -0.79
C PHE A 89 -1.68 -5.59 -1.84
N SER A 90 -1.66 -4.89 -2.97
CA SER A 90 -2.49 -5.26 -4.10
C SER A 90 -1.83 -6.39 -4.91
N PRO A 91 -2.58 -7.12 -5.75
CA PRO A 91 -2.00 -8.09 -6.68
C PRO A 91 -0.99 -7.49 -7.68
N LYS A 92 -0.94 -6.15 -7.81
CA LYS A 92 -0.02 -5.42 -8.69
C LYS A 92 1.25 -4.97 -7.99
N TYR A 93 1.38 -5.16 -6.68
CA TYR A 93 2.62 -4.86 -5.97
C TYR A 93 3.79 -5.66 -6.57
N PRO A 94 4.99 -5.06 -6.76
CA PRO A 94 5.43 -3.73 -6.35
C PRO A 94 5.25 -2.64 -7.41
N PHE A 95 4.52 -2.90 -8.51
CA PHE A 95 4.28 -1.89 -9.54
C PHE A 95 3.31 -0.80 -9.09
N ASP A 96 2.36 -1.16 -8.22
CA ASP A 96 1.59 -0.21 -7.43
C ASP A 96 2.09 -0.20 -5.98
N SER A 97 2.01 0.95 -5.32
CA SER A 97 2.35 1.09 -3.89
C SER A 97 1.53 0.17 -2.98
N PRO A 98 1.94 -0.07 -1.73
CA PRO A 98 1.02 -0.63 -0.74
C PRO A 98 -0.01 0.45 -0.32
N GLU A 99 -1.18 0.02 0.16
CA GLU A 99 -2.06 0.88 0.94
C GLU A 99 -1.54 0.91 2.37
N VAL A 100 -1.27 2.10 2.92
CA VAL A 100 -0.72 2.25 4.28
C VAL A 100 -1.58 3.20 5.09
N THR A 101 -2.00 2.75 6.26
CA THR A 101 -2.85 3.52 7.18
C THR A 101 -2.43 3.30 8.62
N PHE A 102 -2.42 4.34 9.44
CA PHE A 102 -2.42 4.18 10.89
C PHE A 102 -3.72 3.50 11.33
N ILE A 103 -3.61 2.56 12.26
CA ILE A 103 -4.73 1.82 12.85
C ILE A 103 -4.60 1.81 14.37
N GLY A 104 -5.59 1.21 15.03
CA GLY A 104 -5.60 1.10 16.49
C GLY A 104 -6.09 2.38 17.18
N PRO A 105 -5.99 2.44 18.51
CA PRO A 105 -6.55 3.53 19.30
C PRO A 105 -5.72 4.83 19.23
N ASN A 106 -4.43 4.74 18.90
CA ASN A 106 -3.52 5.88 18.87
C ASN A 106 -3.15 6.23 17.41
N ILE A 107 -3.79 7.27 16.86
CA ILE A 107 -3.49 7.82 15.53
C ILE A 107 -2.73 9.14 15.72
N PRO A 108 -1.49 9.28 15.23
CA PRO A 108 -0.68 10.46 15.51
C PRO A 108 -1.35 11.72 14.99
N VAL A 109 -1.39 12.76 15.82
CA VAL A 109 -1.87 14.10 15.42
C VAL A 109 -0.75 14.79 14.65
N HIS A 110 -0.83 14.74 13.32
CA HIS A 110 0.22 15.22 12.43
C HIS A 110 -0.36 15.90 11.17
N PRO A 111 0.27 16.96 10.62
CA PRO A 111 -0.24 17.68 9.45
C PRO A 111 -0.51 16.83 8.21
N HIS A 112 0.16 15.69 8.10
CA HIS A 112 0.03 14.72 7.01
C HIS A 112 -0.71 13.43 7.41
N VAL A 113 -1.33 13.38 8.60
CA VAL A 113 -2.08 12.21 9.08
C VAL A 113 -3.50 12.60 9.47
N TYR A 114 -4.45 12.06 8.73
CA TYR A 114 -5.88 12.24 8.97
C TYR A 114 -6.33 11.43 10.18
N SER A 115 -7.43 11.85 10.82
CA SER A 115 -7.92 11.20 12.04
C SER A 115 -8.47 9.79 11.81
N ASN A 116 -8.73 9.40 10.56
CA ASN A 116 -9.05 8.02 10.17
C ASN A 116 -7.79 7.17 9.89
N GLY A 117 -6.59 7.72 10.10
CA GLY A 117 -5.31 7.06 9.92
C GLY A 117 -4.74 7.13 8.51
N HIS A 118 -5.42 7.77 7.56
CA HIS A 118 -4.84 7.96 6.22
C HIS A 118 -3.61 8.87 6.27
N ILE A 119 -2.62 8.55 5.45
CA ILE A 119 -1.32 9.21 5.41
C ILE A 119 -1.16 9.89 4.05
N CYS A 120 -0.81 11.17 4.06
CA CYS A 120 -0.49 11.94 2.86
C CYS A 120 1.04 11.98 2.69
N LEU A 121 1.58 11.05 1.91
CA LEU A 121 3.00 10.95 1.58
C LEU A 121 3.17 10.59 0.11
N SER A 122 4.02 11.33 -0.61
CA SER A 122 4.24 11.16 -2.05
C SER A 122 4.80 9.78 -2.43
N ILE A 123 5.63 9.18 -1.57
CA ILE A 123 6.11 7.78 -1.71
C ILE A 123 4.96 6.76 -1.79
N LEU A 124 3.78 7.07 -1.24
CA LEU A 124 2.61 6.20 -1.35
C LEU A 124 1.78 6.46 -2.63
N THR A 125 2.12 7.51 -3.38
CA THR A 125 1.39 7.94 -4.59
C THR A 125 2.32 8.09 -5.80
N GLU A 126 2.85 9.29 -6.04
CA GLU A 126 3.50 9.71 -7.27
C GLU A 126 4.99 9.39 -7.30
N ASP A 127 5.63 9.39 -6.13
CA ASP A 127 7.04 9.02 -5.98
C ASP A 127 7.22 7.51 -5.74
N TRP A 128 6.14 6.73 -5.78
CA TRP A 128 6.25 5.28 -5.66
C TRP A 128 7.02 4.70 -6.86
N SER A 129 8.02 3.88 -6.56
CA SER A 129 8.72 3.07 -7.54
C SER A 129 8.81 1.63 -7.06
N PRO A 130 8.77 0.63 -7.97
CA PRO A 130 8.99 -0.78 -7.61
C PRO A 130 10.32 -1.05 -6.90
N ALA A 131 11.28 -0.13 -6.98
CA ALA A 131 12.55 -0.21 -6.26
C ALA A 131 12.40 0.05 -4.75
N LEU A 132 11.33 0.73 -4.33
CA LEU A 132 11.05 1.02 -2.92
C LEU A 132 10.53 -0.21 -2.19
N SER A 133 10.74 -0.24 -0.87
CA SER A 133 10.38 -1.33 0.03
C SER A 133 9.50 -0.86 1.19
N VAL A 134 8.88 -1.81 1.89
CA VAL A 134 8.18 -1.58 3.16
C VAL A 134 9.08 -0.87 4.16
N GLN A 135 10.35 -1.26 4.27
CA GLN A 135 11.33 -0.59 5.13
C GLN A 135 11.50 0.90 4.75
N SER A 136 11.65 1.22 3.46
CA SER A 136 11.76 2.62 3.03
C SER A 136 10.50 3.44 3.33
N VAL A 137 9.32 2.83 3.26
CA VAL A 137 8.05 3.47 3.63
C VAL A 137 8.01 3.73 5.14
N CYS A 138 8.38 2.74 5.97
CA CYS A 138 8.45 2.91 7.41
C CYS A 138 9.43 4.03 7.80
N LEU A 139 10.62 4.07 7.20
CA LEU A 139 11.61 5.13 7.41
C LEU A 139 11.06 6.51 7.01
N SER A 140 10.35 6.59 5.88
CA SER A 140 9.73 7.83 5.43
C SER A 140 8.68 8.34 6.43
N ILE A 141 7.86 7.44 6.99
CA ILE A 141 6.86 7.78 8.01
C ILE A 141 7.54 8.24 9.32
N ILE A 142 8.60 7.56 9.77
CA ILE A 142 9.36 7.97 10.95
C ILE A 142 9.96 9.35 10.74
N SER A 143 10.60 9.59 9.59
CA SER A 143 11.20 10.88 9.25
C SER A 143 10.14 11.99 9.21
N MET A 144 8.98 11.71 8.60
CA MET A 144 7.84 12.63 8.57
C MET A 144 7.43 13.02 10.00
N LEU A 145 7.17 12.04 10.88
CA LEU A 145 6.78 12.29 12.27
C LEU A 145 7.88 13.03 13.05
N SER A 146 9.15 12.69 12.82
CA SER A 146 10.29 13.26 13.55
C SER A 146 10.54 14.72 13.20
N SER A 147 10.27 15.12 11.96
CA SER A 147 10.43 16.50 11.48
C SER A 147 9.30 17.45 11.93
N CYS A 148 8.26 16.91 12.59
CA CYS A 148 7.08 17.68 12.96
C CYS A 148 7.36 18.69 14.07
N LYS A 149 7.04 19.96 13.82
CA LYS A 149 7.22 21.06 14.78
C LYS A 149 5.99 21.32 15.66
N GLU A 150 4.81 20.84 15.25
CA GLU A 150 3.55 21.06 15.96
C GLU A 150 2.55 19.93 15.71
N LYS A 151 1.93 19.40 16.77
CA LYS A 151 0.85 18.41 16.67
C LYS A 151 -0.45 19.08 16.23
N LYS A 152 -0.68 19.14 14.92
CA LYS A 152 -1.94 19.57 14.32
C LYS A 152 -2.43 18.57 13.28
N ARG A 153 -3.73 18.56 12.98
CA ARG A 153 -4.32 17.77 11.88
C ARG A 153 -4.22 18.52 10.56
N PRO A 154 -4.35 17.84 9.40
CA PRO A 154 -4.57 18.52 8.12
C PRO A 154 -5.76 19.49 8.22
N SER A 155 -5.67 20.64 7.53
CA SER A 155 -6.71 21.69 7.57
C SER A 155 -8.06 21.19 7.02
N ASP A 156 -8.05 20.25 6.09
CA ASP A 156 -9.21 19.63 5.46
C ASP A 156 -9.70 18.35 6.18
N ASN A 157 -9.13 18.00 7.35
CA ASN A 157 -9.37 16.71 8.01
C ASN A 157 -10.86 16.34 8.17
N ALA A 158 -11.67 17.27 8.67
CA ALA A 158 -13.09 17.01 8.91
C ALA A 158 -13.87 16.76 7.62
N PHE A 159 -13.51 17.44 6.53
CA PHE A 159 -14.11 17.24 5.22
C PHE A 159 -13.65 15.93 4.59
N TYR A 160 -12.34 15.67 4.63
CA TYR A 160 -11.73 14.47 4.11
C TYR A 160 -12.33 13.21 4.74
N VAL A 161 -12.39 13.14 6.07
CA VAL A 161 -12.85 11.94 6.79
C VAL A 161 -14.32 11.63 6.47
N LYS A 162 -15.14 12.64 6.19
CA LYS A 162 -16.55 12.47 5.80
C LYS A 162 -16.73 11.98 4.36
N THR A 163 -15.80 12.32 3.46
CA THR A 163 -15.97 12.14 2.01
C THR A 163 -15.07 11.05 1.42
N CYS A 164 -14.00 10.68 2.12
CA CYS A 164 -13.01 9.74 1.62
C CYS A 164 -13.56 8.32 1.53
N SER A 165 -13.07 7.58 0.53
CA SER A 165 -13.28 6.14 0.47
C SER A 165 -12.48 5.45 1.59
N LYS A 166 -12.93 4.28 2.05
CA LYS A 166 -12.14 3.43 2.97
C LYS A 166 -10.75 3.07 2.42
N ASN A 167 -10.56 3.13 1.10
CA ASN A 167 -9.25 2.97 0.47
C ASN A 167 -8.64 4.36 0.18
N PRO A 168 -7.55 4.77 0.87
CA PRO A 168 -6.92 6.07 0.69
C PRO A 168 -6.39 6.32 -0.73
N LYS A 169 -6.06 5.26 -1.49
CA LYS A 169 -5.55 5.39 -2.87
C LYS A 169 -6.59 5.92 -3.87
N LYS A 170 -7.88 5.86 -3.52
CA LYS A 170 -8.94 6.44 -4.35
C LYS A 170 -9.11 7.93 -4.15
N THR A 171 -8.42 8.52 -3.18
CA THR A 171 -8.51 9.95 -2.90
C THR A 171 -7.47 10.72 -3.71
N LYS A 172 -7.89 11.81 -4.35
CA LYS A 172 -6.96 12.77 -4.99
C LYS A 172 -6.37 13.65 -3.89
N TRP A 173 -5.06 13.53 -3.68
CA TRP A 173 -4.32 14.32 -2.69
C TRP A 173 -3.92 15.68 -3.27
N TRP A 174 -3.96 16.71 -2.42
CA TRP A 174 -3.45 18.04 -2.73
C TRP A 174 -2.32 18.31 -1.74
N TYR A 175 -1.08 18.21 -2.22
CA TYR A 175 0.09 18.51 -1.40
C TYR A 175 0.20 20.02 -1.25
N HIS A 176 0.06 20.50 -0.01
CA HIS A 176 0.42 21.87 0.34
C HIS A 176 1.88 21.83 0.76
N ASP A 177 2.78 22.03 -0.21
CA ASP A 177 4.21 22.23 0.05
C ASP A 177 4.38 23.66 0.58
N ASP A 178 4.45 23.79 1.91
CA ASP A 178 4.82 25.05 2.55
C ASP A 178 6.33 25.22 2.35
N THR A 179 6.67 26.05 1.37
CA THR A 179 8.04 26.41 1.02
C THR A 179 8.81 26.84 2.27
N VAL A 180 10.03 26.31 2.39
CA VAL A 180 11.03 26.57 3.44
C VAL A 180 11.11 28.01 3.93
#